data_AF-A0A9E3DJI9-F1
#
_entry.id   AF-A0A9E3DJI9-F1
#
_cell.length_a   1.000
_cell.length_b   1.000
_cell.length_c   1.000
_cell.angle_alpha   90.00
_cell.angle_beta   90.00
_cell.angle_gamma   90.00
#
_symmetry.space_group_name_H-M   'P 1'
#
loop_
_entity.id
_entity.type
_entity.pdbx_description
1 polymer ?
#
loop_
_entity_poly.entity_id
_entity_poly.type
_entity_poly.pdbx_seq_one_letter_code
_entity_poly.pdbx_strand_id
1 'polypeptide(L)'
;VGLRSLAPKNKDYKPKYDGDLRSRDAAYHQGTVWSWLIGPYIDAYLKLHPGELDRARACLEGFKAHLSEGCVGSISEIFDAEAPYTPRGCAAQAWGVAEVLRCWVKTAKPC
;
A
#
# COMPACT_ATOMS: atom_id res chain seq x y z
N VAL A 1 -4.36 -0.92 -3.01
CA VAL A 1 -2.96 -1.28 -2.74
C VAL A 1 -2.49 -0.55 -1.49
N GLY A 2 -1.66 -1.15 -0.64
CA GLY A 2 -1.09 -0.48 0.54
C GLY A 2 -2.06 -0.19 1.69
N LEU A 3 -1.59 0.57 2.69
CA LEU A 3 -2.37 0.99 3.86
C LEU A 3 -2.37 2.52 4.02
N ARG A 4 -3.49 3.10 4.47
CA ARG A 4 -3.60 4.52 4.81
C ARG A 4 -2.68 4.85 5.99
N SER A 5 -1.96 5.95 5.89
CA SER A 5 -1.12 6.48 6.98
C SER A 5 -1.95 7.08 8.14
N LEU A 6 -3.21 7.45 7.90
CA LEU A 6 -4.11 7.99 8.91
C LEU A 6 -5.55 7.49 8.73
N ALA A 7 -6.27 7.36 9.85
CA ALA A 7 -7.67 6.97 9.84
C ALA A 7 -8.57 8.05 9.20
N PRO A 8 -9.54 7.70 8.35
CA PRO A 8 -10.40 8.67 7.65
C PRO A 8 -11.25 9.59 8.55
N LYS A 9 -11.51 9.17 9.79
CA LYS A 9 -12.29 9.95 10.76
C LYS A 9 -11.45 11.00 11.50
N ASN A 10 -10.14 11.01 11.30
CA ASN A 10 -9.27 12.00 11.91
C ASN A 10 -9.47 13.36 11.22
N LYS A 11 -9.54 14.45 12.00
CA LYS A 11 -9.71 15.82 11.49
C LYS A 11 -8.62 16.25 10.51
N ASP A 12 -7.42 15.69 10.62
CA ASP A 12 -6.27 16.05 9.82
C ASP A 12 -6.14 15.17 8.57
N TYR A 13 -7.09 14.24 8.34
CA TYR A 13 -7.09 13.34 7.20
C TYR A 13 -7.14 14.09 5.86
N LYS A 14 -6.24 13.70 4.96
CA LYS A 14 -6.08 14.18 3.59
C LYS A 14 -6.22 12.99 2.65
N PRO A 15 -7.31 12.90 1.87
CA PRO A 15 -7.57 11.73 1.02
C PRO A 15 -6.69 11.67 -0.24
N LYS A 16 -6.09 12.79 -0.66
CA LYS A 16 -5.34 12.89 -1.91
C LYS A 16 -4.00 13.59 -1.71
N TYR A 17 -2.97 13.08 -2.37
CA TYR A 17 -1.66 13.70 -2.50
C TYR A 17 -1.58 14.41 -3.87
N ASP A 18 -1.95 15.69 -3.87
CA ASP A 18 -2.19 16.50 -5.08
C ASP A 18 -1.92 17.98 -4.78
N GLY A 19 -1.74 18.79 -5.83
CA GLY A 19 -1.61 20.23 -5.76
C GLY A 19 -0.17 20.70 -5.70
N ASP A 20 0.02 21.86 -5.05
CA ASP A 20 1.34 22.46 -4.86
C ASP A 20 2.20 21.66 -3.86
N LEU A 21 3.44 22.12 -3.66
CA LEU A 21 4.35 21.48 -2.70
C LEU A 21 3.77 21.45 -1.29
N ARG A 22 3.18 22.56 -0.83
CA ARG A 22 2.65 22.67 0.54
C ARG A 22 1.48 21.72 0.78
N SER A 23 0.59 21.57 -0.19
CA SER A 23 -0.57 20.67 -0.11
C SER A 23 -0.13 19.21 -0.07
N ARG A 24 0.86 18.86 -0.90
CA ARG A 24 1.45 17.52 -0.94
C ARG A 24 2.17 17.18 0.36
N ASP A 25 3.02 18.07 0.87
CA ASP A 25 3.73 17.88 2.13
C ASP A 25 2.75 17.68 3.31
N ALA A 26 1.65 18.45 3.33
CA ALA A 26 0.61 18.31 4.33
C ALA A 26 -0.17 16.98 4.23
N ALA A 27 -0.24 16.36 3.05
CA ALA A 27 -0.95 15.10 2.84
C ALA A 27 -0.08 13.85 3.03
N TYR A 28 1.24 13.96 2.82
CA TYR A 28 2.18 12.84 2.66
C TYR A 28 2.08 11.73 3.71
N HIS A 29 1.77 12.10 4.96
CA HIS A 29 1.58 11.18 6.08
C HIS A 29 0.22 11.32 6.78
N GLN A 30 -0.75 11.97 6.15
CA GLN A 30 -2.04 12.29 6.74
C GLN A 30 -3.21 11.57 6.07
N GLY A 31 -3.02 10.36 5.55
CA GLY A 31 -4.08 9.61 4.88
C GLY A 31 -3.60 8.94 3.61
N THR A 32 -2.61 9.55 2.93
CA THR A 32 -1.88 8.95 1.81
C THR A 32 -1.53 7.50 2.10
N VAL A 33 -1.81 6.65 1.13
CA VAL A 33 -1.65 5.21 1.24
C VAL A 33 -0.24 4.83 0.83
N TRP A 34 0.47 4.10 1.69
CA TRP A 34 1.84 3.66 1.43
C TRP A 34 1.87 2.18 1.04
N SER A 35 2.61 1.85 -0.03
CA SER A 35 2.73 0.47 -0.50
C SER A 35 3.43 -0.43 0.52
N TRP A 36 4.58 0.00 1.04
CA TRP A 36 5.43 -0.81 1.92
C TRP A 36 4.75 -1.22 3.23
N LEU A 37 3.77 -0.44 3.73
CA LEU A 37 3.03 -0.76 4.96
C LEU A 37 2.27 -2.10 4.89
N ILE A 38 2.07 -2.66 3.69
CA ILE A 38 1.47 -3.99 3.54
C ILE A 38 2.30 -5.08 4.23
N GLY A 39 3.62 -4.90 4.27
CA GLY A 39 4.60 -5.74 4.93
C GLY A 39 4.33 -5.97 6.41
N PRO A 40 4.55 -4.93 7.26
CA PRO A 40 4.29 -5.02 8.69
C PRO A 40 2.82 -5.34 9.01
N TYR A 41 1.88 -4.91 8.16
CA TYR A 41 0.47 -5.28 8.31
C TYR A 41 0.27 -6.80 8.21
N ILE A 42 0.79 -7.45 7.16
CA ILE A 42 0.68 -8.91 6.99
C ILE A 42 1.44 -9.66 8.10
N ASP A 43 2.60 -9.15 8.52
CA ASP A 43 3.33 -9.74 9.64
C ASP A 43 2.53 -9.71 10.94
N ALA A 44 1.91 -8.58 11.27
CA ALA A 44 1.06 -8.45 12.44
C ALA A 44 -0.19 -9.33 12.31
N TYR A 45 -0.85 -9.30 11.14
CA TYR A 45 -2.05 -10.08 10.86
C TYR A 45 -1.82 -11.57 11.09
N LEU A 46 -0.75 -12.14 10.52
CA LEU A 46 -0.46 -13.57 10.66
C LEU A 46 0.05 -13.96 12.06
N LYS A 47 0.58 -13.02 12.84
CA LYS A 47 0.88 -13.28 14.27
C LYS A 47 -0.40 -13.46 15.09
N LEU A 48 -1.45 -12.71 14.76
CA LEU A 48 -2.77 -12.81 15.41
C LEU A 48 -3.59 -13.97 14.83
N HIS A 49 -3.42 -14.27 13.54
CA HIS A 49 -4.23 -15.21 12.76
C HIS A 49 -3.34 -16.19 11.95
N PRO A 50 -2.59 -17.08 12.61
CA PRO A 50 -1.56 -17.90 11.94
C PRO A 50 -2.09 -18.85 10.86
N GLY A 51 -3.37 -19.25 10.92
CA GLY A 51 -4.00 -20.11 9.92
C GLY A 51 -4.61 -19.38 8.72
N GLU A 52 -4.66 -18.05 8.72
CA GLU A 52 -5.40 -17.26 7.72
C GLU A 52 -4.52 -16.78 6.55
N LEU A 53 -3.68 -17.67 6.00
CA LEU A 53 -2.77 -17.35 4.89
C LEU A 53 -3.51 -16.85 3.65
N ASP A 54 -4.65 -17.45 3.31
CA ASP A 54 -5.45 -17.06 2.15
C ASP A 54 -6.01 -15.63 2.30
N ARG A 55 -6.37 -15.23 3.52
CA ARG A 55 -6.86 -13.88 3.79
C ARG A 55 -5.73 -12.86 3.79
N ALA A 56 -4.56 -13.20 4.33
CA ALA A 56 -3.38 -12.36 4.21
C ALA A 56 -2.95 -12.18 2.75
N ARG A 57 -3.01 -13.25 1.94
CA ARG A 57 -2.76 -13.24 0.49
C ARG A 57 -3.71 -12.31 -0.24
N ALA A 58 -5.01 -12.35 0.10
CA ALA A 58 -6.03 -11.53 -0.52
C ALA A 58 -5.73 -10.01 -0.39
N CYS A 59 -5.06 -9.57 0.67
CA CYS A 59 -4.64 -8.18 0.83
C CYS A 59 -3.62 -7.72 -0.22
N LEU A 60 -2.91 -8.66 -0.88
CA LEU A 60 -1.92 -8.37 -1.92
C LEU A 60 -2.55 -8.30 -3.33
N GLU A 61 -3.78 -8.77 -3.53
CA GLU A 61 -4.39 -8.89 -4.86
C GLU A 61 -4.49 -7.55 -5.60
N GLY A 62 -4.75 -6.46 -4.87
CA GLY A 62 -4.77 -5.12 -5.46
C GLY A 62 -3.44 -4.74 -6.12
N PHE A 63 -2.30 -5.28 -5.65
CA PHE A 63 -0.99 -4.99 -6.25
C PHE A 63 -0.80 -5.68 -7.60
N LYS A 64 -1.47 -6.82 -7.86
CA LYS A 64 -1.43 -7.44 -9.19
C LYS A 64 -2.00 -6.53 -10.26
N ALA A 65 -3.15 -5.93 -9.99
CA ALA A 65 -3.77 -4.99 -10.91
C ALA A 65 -2.86 -3.76 -11.15
N HIS A 66 -2.28 -3.24 -10.06
CA HIS A 66 -1.34 -2.11 -10.11
C HIS A 66 -0.10 -2.38 -10.97
N LEU A 67 0.36 -3.62 -11.14
CA LEU A 67 1.52 -3.93 -12.01
C LEU A 67 1.31 -3.52 -13.48
N SER A 68 0.07 -3.31 -13.91
CA SER A 68 -0.27 -2.81 -15.25
C SER A 68 -0.55 -1.30 -15.27
N GLU A 69 -0.35 -0.59 -14.16
CA GLU A 69 -0.62 0.84 -13.99
C GLU A 69 0.64 1.62 -13.59
N GLY A 70 0.69 2.92 -13.89
CA GLY A 70 1.85 3.77 -13.56
C GLY A 70 3.14 3.32 -14.25
N CYS A 71 4.09 2.79 -13.47
CA CYS A 71 5.31 2.16 -14.01
C CYS A 71 5.09 0.65 -14.14
N VAL A 72 4.82 0.21 -15.36
CA VAL A 72 4.52 -1.20 -15.68
C VAL A 72 5.60 -2.13 -15.11
N GLY A 73 5.15 -3.16 -14.39
CA GLY A 73 6.03 -4.14 -13.74
C GLY A 73 6.66 -3.68 -12.44
N SER A 74 6.31 -2.50 -11.93
CA SER A 74 6.80 -1.97 -10.66
C SER A 74 5.67 -1.54 -9.72
N ILE A 75 6.04 -1.09 -8.52
CA ILE A 75 5.11 -0.66 -7.47
C ILE A 75 5.41 0.79 -7.11
N SER A 76 4.38 1.62 -7.15
CA SER A 76 4.50 3.04 -6.78
C SER A 76 4.64 3.21 -5.28
N GLU A 77 5.27 4.31 -4.89
CA GLU A 77 5.53 4.66 -3.50
C GLU A 77 4.26 4.83 -2.68
N ILE A 78 3.36 5.66 -3.20
CA ILE A 78 2.14 6.10 -2.53
C ILE A 78 0.94 6.15 -3.46
N PHE A 79 -0.24 6.15 -2.87
CA PHE A 79 -1.53 6.19 -3.56
C PHE A 79 -2.48 7.16 -2.88
N ASP A 80 -3.38 7.74 -3.66
CA ASP A 80 -4.53 8.45 -3.10
C ASP A 80 -5.40 7.47 -2.28
N ALA A 81 -5.92 7.94 -1.16
CA ALA A 81 -6.63 7.11 -0.18
C ALA A 81 -8.11 6.86 -0.53
N GLU A 82 -8.59 7.53 -1.58
CA GLU A 82 -9.96 7.49 -2.11
C GLU A 82 -9.95 7.39 -3.64
N ALA A 83 -11.08 7.01 -4.21
CA ALA A 83 -11.23 6.81 -5.65
C ALA A 83 -10.79 8.06 -6.45
N PRO A 84 -10.05 7.89 -7.57
CA PRO A 84 -9.77 6.61 -8.24
C PRO A 84 -8.51 5.87 -7.73
N TYR A 85 -8.00 6.19 -6.54
CA TYR A 85 -6.81 5.55 -5.92
C TYR A 85 -5.52 5.73 -6.74
N THR A 86 -5.37 6.90 -7.36
CA THR A 86 -4.27 7.21 -8.27
C THR A 86 -2.90 6.92 -7.65
N PRO A 87 -1.98 6.24 -8.37
CA PRO A 87 -0.59 6.13 -7.95
C PRO A 87 0.12 7.49 -8.01
N ARG A 88 0.91 7.79 -6.97
CA ARG A 88 1.63 9.06 -6.77
C ARG A 88 3.08 8.78 -6.35
N GLY A 89 3.85 9.86 -6.15
CA GLY A 89 5.21 9.78 -5.63
C GLY A 89 6.18 9.12 -6.60
N CYS A 90 7.20 8.44 -6.06
CA CYS A 90 8.13 7.65 -6.85
C CYS A 90 7.38 6.51 -7.59
N ALA A 91 7.51 6.47 -8.91
CA ALA A 91 6.75 5.53 -9.75
C ALA A 91 7.18 4.06 -9.56
N ALA A 92 8.43 3.83 -9.17
CA ALA A 92 9.05 2.52 -8.93
C ALA A 92 9.87 2.56 -7.63
N GLN A 93 9.25 2.21 -6.51
CA GLN A 93 9.82 2.40 -5.17
C GLN A 93 10.27 1.07 -4.55
N ALA A 94 11.54 1.00 -4.14
CA ALA A 94 12.19 -0.24 -3.74
C ALA A 94 11.52 -0.91 -2.53
N TRP A 95 11.04 -0.14 -1.54
CA TRP A 95 10.48 -0.70 -0.31
C TRP A 95 9.12 -1.35 -0.57
N GLY A 96 8.27 -0.72 -1.39
CA GLY A 96 6.99 -1.26 -1.84
C GLY A 96 7.17 -2.56 -2.61
N VAL A 97 8.11 -2.60 -3.56
CA VAL A 97 8.45 -3.82 -4.31
C VAL A 97 8.93 -4.93 -3.36
N ALA A 98 9.86 -4.60 -2.44
CA ALA A 98 10.42 -5.57 -1.51
C ALA A 98 9.36 -6.18 -0.57
N GLU A 99 8.51 -5.34 0.04
CA GLU A 99 7.50 -5.82 0.98
C GLU A 99 6.39 -6.63 0.31
N VAL A 100 5.98 -6.27 -0.91
CA VAL A 100 5.00 -7.04 -1.66
C VAL A 100 5.57 -8.41 -2.03
N LEU A 101 6.80 -8.49 -2.56
CA LEU A 101 7.45 -9.76 -2.89
C LEU A 101 7.66 -10.64 -1.64
N ARG A 102 8.14 -10.05 -0.53
CA ARG A 102 8.33 -10.76 0.74
C ARG A 102 7.02 -11.37 1.23
N CYS A 103 5.94 -10.59 1.22
CA CYS A 103 4.63 -11.07 1.62
C CYS A 103 4.06 -12.10 0.63
N TRP A 104 4.36 -11.97 -0.67
CA TRP A 104 3.99 -12.94 -1.70
C TRP A 104 4.64 -14.31 -1.45
N VAL A 105 5.91 -14.34 -1.03
CA VAL A 105 6.55 -15.61 -0.66
C VAL A 105 5.97 -16.13 0.66
N LYS A 106 5.86 -15.26 1.68
CA LYS A 106 5.38 -15.63 3.02
C LYS A 106 3.98 -16.26 3.05
N THR A 107 3.10 -15.80 2.16
CA THR A 107 1.70 -16.24 2.07
C THR A 107 1.48 -17.33 1.03
N ALA A 108 2.54 -17.88 0.44
CA ALA A 108 2.42 -19.02 -0.47
C ALA A 108 1.96 -20.26 0.31
N LYS A 109 1.10 -21.08 -0.29
CA LYS A 109 0.74 -22.39 0.28
C LYS A 109 1.99 -23.29 0.25
N PRO A 110 2.25 -24.06 1.31
CA PRO A 110 3.23 -25.13 1.25
C PRO A 110 2.87 -26.08 0.10
N CYS A 111 3.86 -26.43 -0.72
CA CYS A 111 3.73 -27.49 -1.71
C CYS A 111 3.52 -28.85 -1.03
#